data_AF-A0A0R3L7N3-F1
#
_entry.id   AF-A0A0R3L7N3-F1
#
_cell.length_a   1.000
_cell.length_b   1.000
_cell.length_c   1.000
_cell.angle_alpha   90.00
_cell.angle_beta   90.00
_cell.angle_gamma   90.00
#
_symmetry.space_group_name_H-M   'P 1'
#
loop_
_entity.id
_entity.type
_entity.pdbx_description
1 polymer ?
#
loop_
_entity_poly.entity_id
_entity_poly.type
_entity_poly.pdbx_seq_one_letter_code
_entity_poly.pdbx_strand_id
1 'polypeptide(L)'
;MAENVYQRWMREDNDRCLPVVDGKHLEGLMYGAIAYVIDKLGEGPKPTLAFDMEHLQVVDYGAFERVSEAQRQCIQGLHAAEPIRPEEMLFLGLQSLFMVSWPRPESVADIEYAAAYGFVLNKHLADVALNLAGTFSAPGALLPYWGRLSFLRVMSELPEEHVARHGLDKVACALVKRAKFNATTFALEDGPLIGVNYALEPILKQLNKILLHYFSTKEMAGPKRLSRAWESILPIVLHFWSDVEATRITRSTTTLYDDHTTALVHRLTVDQLDFIMMHELGHVTLDHPRRLRAEKSNGTNTNTVRHEFEYAADGFALGLMRSKLVANTRIATEAPDRAADERVTRVTAGLRDYQSSLGGVYLLFVYMDFIQRAGEVLQTRLGSHLRLRERMDTHPRAADRLARLELTNLGEYLYTSPLERWAREFLDSVLDYGTSLTDDALLQSAKGVLS
;
A
#
# COMPACT_ATOMS: atom_id res chain seq x y z
N MET A 1 -29.14 -18.09 -7.46
CA MET A 1 -28.62 -16.89 -6.78
C MET A 1 -28.37 -15.84 -7.84
N ALA A 2 -28.77 -14.59 -7.61
CA ALA A 2 -28.40 -13.49 -8.49
C ALA A 2 -26.86 -13.33 -8.49
N GLU A 3 -26.28 -12.98 -9.62
CA GLU A 3 -24.84 -12.74 -9.74
C GLU A 3 -24.45 -11.51 -8.92
N ASN A 4 -23.40 -11.62 -8.09
CA ASN A 4 -22.88 -10.47 -7.34
C ASN A 4 -22.39 -9.40 -8.33
N VAL A 5 -23.01 -8.22 -8.30
CA VAL A 5 -22.75 -7.13 -9.25
C VAL A 5 -21.29 -6.67 -9.24
N TYR A 6 -20.62 -6.70 -8.09
CA TYR A 6 -19.21 -6.30 -7.98
C TYR A 6 -18.28 -7.33 -8.63
N GLN A 7 -18.62 -8.63 -8.57
CA GLN A 7 -17.88 -9.66 -9.30
C GLN A 7 -18.05 -9.54 -10.81
N ARG A 8 -19.24 -9.13 -11.27
CA ARG A 8 -19.49 -8.81 -12.67
C ARG A 8 -18.65 -7.63 -13.12
N TRP A 9 -18.64 -6.52 -12.36
CA TRP A 9 -17.80 -5.36 -12.68
C TRP A 9 -16.31 -5.67 -12.70
N MET A 10 -15.79 -6.53 -11.81
CA MET A 10 -14.38 -6.95 -11.88
C MET A 10 -14.01 -7.61 -13.21
N ARG A 11 -14.95 -8.28 -13.88
CA ARG A 11 -14.74 -8.87 -15.21
C ARG A 11 -14.86 -7.84 -16.33
N GLU A 12 -15.83 -6.93 -16.22
CA GLU A 12 -16.16 -5.94 -17.26
C GLU A 12 -15.26 -4.70 -17.24
N ASP A 13 -14.72 -4.29 -16.08
CA ASP A 13 -13.94 -3.06 -15.93
C ASP A 13 -12.63 -3.11 -16.76
N ASN A 14 -12.14 -4.32 -17.11
CA ASN A 14 -11.00 -4.50 -18.01
C ASN A 14 -11.21 -3.85 -19.39
N ASP A 15 -12.44 -3.85 -19.93
CA ASP A 15 -12.76 -3.24 -21.23
C ASP A 15 -12.74 -1.71 -21.18
N ARG A 16 -12.77 -1.12 -19.97
CA ARG A 16 -12.71 0.32 -19.72
C ARG A 16 -11.29 0.81 -19.43
N CYS A 17 -10.37 -0.12 -19.20
CA CYS A 17 -8.99 0.17 -18.86
C CYS A 17 -8.16 0.42 -20.12
N LEU A 18 -7.29 1.43 -20.07
CA LEU A 18 -6.32 1.71 -21.11
C LEU A 18 -4.93 1.22 -20.65
N PRO A 19 -4.22 0.42 -21.47
CA PRO A 19 -2.86 0.00 -21.12
C PRO A 19 -1.91 1.19 -21.14
N VAL A 20 -1.05 1.31 -20.12
CA VAL A 20 -0.03 2.36 -20.01
C VAL A 20 1.11 2.11 -21.00
N VAL A 21 1.52 0.85 -21.13
CA VAL A 21 2.59 0.38 -22.02
C VAL A 21 2.17 -0.98 -22.57
N ASP A 22 2.42 -1.26 -23.86
CA ASP A 22 2.14 -2.58 -24.42
C ASP A 22 3.11 -3.65 -23.88
N GLY A 23 2.68 -4.92 -23.91
CA GLY A 23 3.45 -6.03 -23.34
C GLY A 23 4.83 -6.22 -23.98
N LYS A 24 4.98 -5.96 -25.28
CA LYS A 24 6.27 -6.12 -25.99
C LYS A 24 7.27 -5.07 -25.54
N HIS A 25 6.82 -3.84 -25.34
CA HIS A 25 7.66 -2.76 -24.85
C HIS A 25 8.09 -3.05 -23.40
N LEU A 26 7.21 -3.58 -22.55
CA LEU A 26 7.55 -3.97 -21.18
C LEU A 26 8.60 -5.09 -21.10
N GLU A 27 8.46 -6.13 -21.92
CA GLU A 27 9.48 -7.17 -22.05
C GLU A 27 10.81 -6.57 -22.54
N GLY A 28 10.75 -5.64 -23.50
CA GLY A 28 11.92 -4.93 -24.01
C GLY A 28 12.70 -4.16 -22.96
N LEU A 29 12.03 -3.56 -21.96
CA LEU A 29 12.69 -2.86 -20.85
C LEU A 29 13.54 -3.80 -19.99
N MET A 30 13.02 -5.00 -19.73
CA MET A 30 13.75 -6.04 -18.98
C MET A 30 14.95 -6.54 -19.74
N TYR A 31 14.77 -6.90 -21.02
CA TYR A 31 15.87 -7.37 -21.85
C TYR A 31 16.94 -6.30 -22.05
N GLY A 32 16.55 -5.03 -22.19
CA GLY A 32 17.48 -3.91 -22.24
C GLY A 32 18.34 -3.79 -20.99
N ALA A 33 17.72 -3.88 -19.80
CA ALA A 33 18.44 -3.86 -18.53
C ALA A 33 19.38 -5.07 -18.37
N ILE A 34 18.93 -6.28 -18.74
CA ILE A 34 19.76 -7.50 -18.70
C ILE A 34 20.95 -7.35 -19.64
N ALA A 35 20.72 -6.96 -20.89
CA ALA A 35 21.77 -6.83 -21.90
C ALA A 35 22.83 -5.80 -21.49
N TYR A 36 22.41 -4.68 -20.90
CA TYR A 36 23.33 -3.66 -20.40
C TYR A 36 24.21 -4.20 -19.26
N VAL A 37 23.64 -4.94 -18.32
CA VAL A 37 24.42 -5.52 -17.21
C VAL A 37 25.38 -6.58 -17.72
N ILE A 38 24.96 -7.43 -18.67
CA ILE A 38 25.83 -8.44 -19.29
C ILE A 38 27.03 -7.79 -19.99
N ASP A 39 26.81 -6.69 -20.74
CA ASP A 39 27.88 -5.95 -21.40
C ASP A 39 28.93 -5.40 -20.41
N LYS A 40 28.53 -5.07 -19.18
CA LYS A 40 29.42 -4.45 -18.18
C LYS A 40 30.04 -5.42 -17.19
N LEU A 41 29.31 -6.45 -16.76
CA LEU A 41 29.71 -7.36 -15.70
C LEU A 41 29.92 -8.80 -16.18
N GLY A 42 29.63 -9.11 -17.45
CA GLY A 42 29.65 -10.47 -17.99
C GLY A 42 28.35 -11.23 -17.75
N GLU A 43 28.31 -12.51 -18.08
CA GLU A 43 27.14 -13.34 -17.80
C GLU A 43 26.96 -13.56 -16.29
N GLY A 44 25.72 -13.53 -15.82
CA GLY A 44 25.39 -13.70 -14.41
C GLY A 44 24.03 -14.39 -14.20
N PRO A 45 23.56 -14.47 -12.94
CA PRO A 45 22.28 -15.08 -12.63
C PRO A 45 21.14 -14.36 -13.36
N LYS A 46 20.09 -15.13 -13.70
CA LYS A 46 18.90 -14.59 -14.37
C LYS A 46 17.75 -14.48 -13.37
N PRO A 47 17.07 -13.32 -13.28
CA PRO A 47 15.91 -13.20 -12.43
C PRO A 47 14.69 -13.88 -13.06
N THR A 48 13.77 -14.31 -12.21
CA THR A 48 12.38 -14.58 -12.59
C THR A 48 11.61 -13.27 -12.59
N LEU A 49 10.79 -13.06 -13.61
CA LEU A 49 9.94 -11.88 -13.76
C LEU A 49 8.47 -12.26 -13.63
N ALA A 50 7.75 -11.51 -12.81
CA ALA A 50 6.30 -11.44 -12.82
C ALA A 50 5.85 -9.98 -13.00
N PHE A 51 4.70 -9.81 -13.62
CA PHE A 51 4.05 -8.50 -13.79
C PHE A 51 2.82 -8.43 -12.90
N ASP A 52 2.77 -7.38 -12.07
CA ASP A 52 1.55 -7.02 -11.34
C ASP A 52 0.62 -6.25 -12.28
N MET A 53 -0.24 -7.00 -12.98
CA MET A 53 -1.07 -6.49 -14.08
C MET A 53 -2.05 -5.39 -13.64
N GLU A 54 -2.35 -5.27 -12.33
CA GLU A 54 -3.22 -4.22 -11.77
C GLU A 54 -2.66 -2.80 -12.04
N HIS A 55 -1.34 -2.69 -12.28
CA HIS A 55 -0.63 -1.44 -12.54
C HIS A 55 -0.36 -1.17 -14.03
N LEU A 56 -0.73 -2.10 -14.92
CA LEU A 56 -0.61 -1.88 -16.37
C LEU A 56 -1.68 -0.98 -16.94
N GLN A 57 -2.72 -0.72 -16.16
CA GLN A 57 -3.98 -0.19 -16.65
C GLN A 57 -4.33 1.09 -15.92
N VAL A 58 -4.82 2.05 -16.70
CA VAL A 58 -5.29 3.34 -16.22
C VAL A 58 -6.73 3.56 -16.68
N VAL A 59 -7.51 4.28 -15.87
CA VAL A 59 -8.96 4.40 -16.06
C VAL A 59 -9.44 5.83 -15.79
N ASP A 60 -10.56 6.20 -16.42
CA ASP A 60 -11.37 7.33 -15.98
C ASP A 60 -12.36 6.86 -14.90
N TYR A 61 -12.10 7.27 -13.66
CA TYR A 61 -12.94 6.93 -12.51
C TYR A 61 -14.35 7.51 -12.60
N GLY A 62 -14.56 8.60 -13.35
CA GLY A 62 -15.88 9.17 -13.57
C GLY A 62 -16.76 8.33 -14.52
N ALA A 63 -16.16 7.43 -15.29
CA ALA A 63 -16.86 6.64 -16.31
C ALA A 63 -17.46 5.32 -15.79
N PHE A 64 -17.21 4.95 -14.52
CA PHE A 64 -17.73 3.70 -13.95
C PHE A 64 -19.24 3.73 -13.76
N GLU A 65 -19.86 2.54 -13.83
CA GLU A 65 -21.28 2.38 -13.55
C GLU A 65 -21.61 2.84 -12.12
N ARG A 66 -22.77 3.48 -11.95
CA ARG A 66 -23.30 3.99 -10.66
C ARG A 66 -22.52 5.13 -10.01
N VAL A 67 -21.58 5.76 -10.70
CA VAL A 67 -21.02 7.05 -10.26
C VAL A 67 -22.03 8.17 -10.54
N SER A 68 -22.55 8.76 -9.47
CA SER A 68 -23.51 9.87 -9.54
C SER A 68 -22.88 11.15 -10.10
N GLU A 69 -23.71 12.11 -10.50
CA GLU A 69 -23.23 13.39 -11.02
C GLU A 69 -22.42 14.16 -9.97
N ALA A 70 -22.88 14.19 -8.71
CA ALA A 70 -22.15 14.81 -7.60
C ALA A 70 -20.78 14.15 -7.37
N GLN A 71 -20.72 12.81 -7.46
CA GLN A 71 -19.46 12.07 -7.37
C GLN A 71 -18.53 12.40 -8.54
N ARG A 72 -19.04 12.43 -9.78
CA ARG A 72 -18.26 12.82 -10.97
C ARG A 72 -17.68 14.22 -10.84
N GLN A 73 -18.46 15.19 -10.39
CA GLN A 73 -17.98 16.56 -10.17
C GLN A 73 -16.93 16.63 -9.06
N CYS A 74 -17.10 15.86 -7.99
CA CYS A 74 -16.10 15.78 -6.92
C CYS A 74 -14.78 15.16 -7.43
N ILE A 75 -14.84 14.07 -8.21
CA ILE A 75 -13.68 13.43 -8.83
C ILE A 75 -12.94 14.43 -9.74
N GLN A 76 -13.68 15.12 -10.62
CA GLN A 76 -13.10 16.14 -11.50
C GLN A 76 -12.42 17.27 -10.71
N GLY A 77 -13.07 17.75 -9.64
CA GLY A 77 -12.50 18.75 -8.75
C GLY A 77 -11.20 18.28 -8.09
N LEU A 78 -11.17 17.05 -7.57
CA LEU A 78 -9.97 16.44 -6.97
C LEU A 78 -8.84 16.28 -7.99
N HIS A 79 -9.18 15.95 -9.25
CA HIS A 79 -8.21 15.75 -10.32
C HIS A 79 -7.68 17.04 -10.94
N ALA A 80 -8.41 18.15 -10.78
CA ALA A 80 -8.02 19.48 -11.22
C ALA A 80 -7.25 20.28 -10.15
N ALA A 81 -7.45 19.98 -8.86
CA ALA A 81 -6.91 20.76 -7.75
C ALA A 81 -5.39 20.56 -7.50
N GLU A 82 -4.82 19.44 -7.91
CA GLU A 82 -3.41 19.12 -7.70
C GLU A 82 -2.68 19.10 -9.06
N PRO A 83 -1.51 19.75 -9.20
CA PRO A 83 -0.72 19.64 -10.41
C PRO A 83 -0.37 18.18 -10.62
N ILE A 84 -0.76 17.65 -11.78
CA ILE A 84 -0.39 16.30 -12.18
C ILE A 84 1.14 16.28 -12.23
N ARG A 85 1.78 15.39 -11.47
CA ARG A 85 3.14 14.92 -11.75
C ARG A 85 3.02 13.58 -12.46
N PRO A 86 2.58 13.56 -13.73
CA PRO A 86 2.28 12.32 -14.44
C PRO A 86 3.51 11.41 -14.49
N GLU A 87 4.71 11.99 -14.64
CA GLU A 87 5.98 11.27 -14.57
C GLU A 87 6.18 10.54 -13.23
N GLU A 88 5.84 11.16 -12.09
CA GLU A 88 5.96 10.55 -10.77
C GLU A 88 4.96 9.40 -10.60
N MET A 89 3.72 9.60 -11.04
CA MET A 89 2.68 8.56 -11.02
C MET A 89 3.06 7.37 -11.90
N LEU A 90 3.48 7.62 -13.14
CA LEU A 90 3.88 6.58 -14.09
C LEU A 90 5.10 5.83 -13.59
N PHE A 91 6.10 6.54 -13.06
CA PHE A 91 7.29 5.91 -12.51
C PHE A 91 6.96 4.99 -11.33
N LEU A 92 6.11 5.44 -10.40
CA LEU A 92 5.68 4.61 -9.28
C LEU A 92 4.84 3.40 -9.74
N GLY A 93 3.94 3.58 -10.71
CA GLY A 93 3.16 2.49 -11.29
C GLY A 93 4.07 1.44 -11.97
N LEU A 94 5.04 1.89 -12.77
CA LEU A 94 6.03 1.01 -13.39
C LEU A 94 6.90 0.30 -12.33
N GLN A 95 7.38 0.99 -11.29
CA GLN A 95 8.12 0.36 -10.19
C GLN A 95 7.30 -0.68 -9.44
N SER A 96 5.99 -0.47 -9.31
CA SER A 96 5.09 -1.41 -8.67
C SER A 96 4.80 -2.62 -9.57
N LEU A 97 4.64 -2.40 -10.87
CA LEU A 97 4.40 -3.42 -11.88
C LEU A 97 5.47 -4.52 -11.90
N PHE A 98 6.75 -4.12 -11.89
CA PHE A 98 7.86 -5.09 -12.00
C PHE A 98 8.09 -5.84 -10.68
N MET A 99 7.85 -7.15 -10.72
CA MET A 99 8.16 -8.08 -9.64
C MET A 99 9.31 -8.98 -10.07
N VAL A 100 10.51 -8.68 -9.56
CA VAL A 100 11.76 -9.34 -9.92
C VAL A 100 12.21 -10.19 -8.74
N SER A 101 12.36 -11.49 -8.98
CA SER A 101 12.84 -12.47 -8.01
C SER A 101 14.20 -13.00 -8.47
N TRP A 102 15.17 -13.00 -7.56
CA TRP A 102 16.51 -13.52 -7.84
C TRP A 102 16.71 -14.90 -7.22
N PRO A 103 17.53 -15.77 -7.84
CA PRO A 103 18.02 -16.95 -7.16
C PRO A 103 18.80 -16.54 -5.90
N ARG A 104 18.79 -17.38 -4.87
CA ARG A 104 19.58 -17.14 -3.66
C ARG A 104 21.07 -17.00 -4.07
N PRO A 105 21.78 -15.95 -3.62
CA PRO A 105 23.14 -15.72 -4.09
C PRO A 105 24.08 -16.77 -3.50
N GLU A 106 25.01 -17.25 -4.32
CA GLU A 106 26.08 -18.17 -3.91
C GLU A 106 27.41 -17.43 -3.74
N SER A 107 27.50 -16.20 -4.27
CA SER A 107 28.69 -15.36 -4.25
C SER A 107 28.37 -13.88 -4.07
N VAL A 108 29.40 -13.07 -3.77
CA VAL A 108 29.28 -11.60 -3.75
C VAL A 108 28.98 -11.06 -5.16
N ALA A 109 29.52 -11.70 -6.21
CA ALA A 109 29.28 -11.31 -7.59
C ALA A 109 27.79 -11.41 -7.97
N ASP A 110 27.07 -12.41 -7.48
CA ASP A 110 25.63 -12.55 -7.71
C ASP A 110 24.84 -11.37 -7.13
N ILE A 111 25.25 -10.89 -5.95
CA ILE A 111 24.64 -9.75 -5.27
C ILE A 111 24.92 -8.45 -6.04
N GLU A 112 26.16 -8.26 -6.48
CA GLU A 112 26.57 -7.12 -7.29
C GLU A 112 25.82 -7.08 -8.62
N TYR A 113 25.63 -8.24 -9.25
CA TYR A 113 24.87 -8.38 -10.49
C TYR A 113 23.40 -7.99 -10.31
N ALA A 114 22.75 -8.50 -9.26
CA ALA A 114 21.36 -8.16 -8.95
C ALA A 114 21.17 -6.67 -8.64
N ALA A 115 22.11 -6.07 -7.90
CA ALA A 115 22.10 -4.64 -7.57
C ALA A 115 22.29 -3.77 -8.83
N ALA A 116 23.24 -4.11 -9.70
CA ALA A 116 23.48 -3.42 -10.95
C ALA A 116 22.24 -3.46 -11.86
N TYR A 117 21.60 -4.63 -11.95
CA TYR A 117 20.34 -4.78 -12.67
C TYR A 117 19.23 -3.87 -12.13
N GLY A 118 19.01 -3.89 -10.81
CA GLY A 118 18.01 -3.04 -10.17
C GLY A 118 18.24 -1.56 -10.46
N PHE A 119 19.49 -1.11 -10.46
CA PHE A 119 19.85 0.27 -10.76
C PHE A 119 19.55 0.65 -12.21
N VAL A 120 19.94 -0.22 -13.16
CA VAL A 120 19.73 0.01 -14.59
C VAL A 120 18.25 -0.01 -14.94
N LEU A 121 17.49 -0.99 -14.42
CA LEU A 121 16.05 -1.07 -14.60
C LEU A 121 15.36 0.18 -14.04
N ASN A 122 15.71 0.62 -12.82
CA ASN A 122 15.14 1.83 -12.23
C ASN A 122 15.31 3.05 -13.14
N LYS A 123 16.51 3.22 -13.71
CA LYS A 123 16.77 4.28 -14.69
C LYS A 123 15.89 4.15 -15.94
N HIS A 124 15.79 2.95 -16.51
CA HIS A 124 14.96 2.72 -17.71
C HIS A 124 13.48 3.05 -17.43
N LEU A 125 12.97 2.66 -16.26
CA LEU A 125 11.59 2.97 -15.87
C LEU A 125 11.37 4.48 -15.70
N ALA A 126 12.36 5.21 -15.18
CA ALA A 126 12.29 6.67 -15.09
C ALA A 126 12.24 7.32 -16.48
N ASP A 127 13.08 6.88 -17.41
CA ASP A 127 13.11 7.39 -18.79
C ASP A 127 11.78 7.14 -19.51
N VAL A 128 11.19 5.95 -19.35
CA VAL A 128 9.86 5.61 -19.89
C VAL A 128 8.76 6.48 -19.30
N ALA A 129 8.76 6.68 -17.98
CA ALA A 129 7.78 7.51 -17.31
C ALA A 129 7.80 8.96 -17.82
N LEU A 130 8.99 9.53 -18.04
CA LEU A 130 9.17 10.86 -18.61
C LEU A 130 8.63 10.96 -20.04
N ASN A 131 8.87 9.94 -20.87
CA ASN A 131 8.38 9.91 -22.25
C ASN A 131 6.85 9.79 -22.34
N LEU A 132 6.23 9.07 -21.40
CA LEU A 132 4.77 8.86 -21.37
C LEU A 132 4.01 10.00 -20.68
N ALA A 133 4.68 10.80 -19.84
CA ALA A 133 4.09 11.85 -19.03
C ALA A 133 3.10 12.75 -19.78
N GLY A 134 3.46 13.19 -21.01
CA GLY A 134 2.65 14.08 -21.83
C GLY A 134 1.24 13.54 -22.17
N THR A 135 1.08 12.22 -22.23
CA THR A 135 -0.22 11.56 -22.51
C THR A 135 -1.16 11.62 -21.30
N PHE A 136 -0.62 11.79 -20.09
CA PHE A 136 -1.35 11.77 -18.83
C PHE A 136 -1.58 13.16 -18.23
N SER A 137 -1.13 14.21 -18.91
CA SER A 137 -1.24 15.61 -18.46
C SER A 137 -2.63 16.24 -18.67
N ALA A 138 -3.59 15.52 -19.26
CA ALA A 138 -4.93 16.05 -19.54
C ALA A 138 -5.79 16.23 -18.26
N PRO A 139 -6.73 17.19 -18.21
CA PRO A 139 -7.57 17.44 -17.03
C PRO A 139 -8.41 16.24 -16.56
N GLY A 140 -8.88 15.40 -17.49
CA GLY A 140 -9.55 14.12 -17.21
C GLY A 140 -8.57 12.96 -17.04
N ALA A 141 -7.47 13.17 -16.31
CA ALA A 141 -6.35 12.24 -16.31
C ALA A 141 -6.76 10.84 -15.84
N LEU A 142 -6.32 9.86 -16.62
CA LEU A 142 -6.45 8.45 -16.27
C LEU A 142 -5.55 8.15 -15.07
N LEU A 143 -6.07 7.38 -14.12
CA LEU A 143 -5.34 6.97 -12.92
C LEU A 143 -5.26 5.44 -12.84
N PRO A 144 -4.25 4.87 -12.15
CA PRO A 144 -4.09 3.42 -12.05
C PRO A 144 -5.36 2.70 -11.56
N TYR A 145 -5.67 1.53 -12.14
CA TYR A 145 -6.90 0.78 -11.85
C TYR A 145 -6.94 0.16 -10.45
N TRP A 146 -5.79 -0.11 -9.82
CA TRP A 146 -5.68 -0.86 -8.56
C TRP A 146 -6.63 -0.36 -7.45
N GLY A 147 -6.91 0.94 -7.36
CA GLY A 147 -7.81 1.50 -6.34
C GLY A 147 -9.26 1.07 -6.53
N ARG A 148 -9.70 0.95 -7.79
CA ARG A 148 -11.03 0.41 -8.12
C ARG A 148 -11.07 -1.08 -7.85
N LEU A 149 -10.01 -1.80 -8.19
CA LEU A 149 -9.93 -3.23 -7.96
C LEU A 149 -9.99 -3.59 -6.47
N SER A 150 -9.26 -2.89 -5.59
CA SER A 150 -9.37 -3.07 -4.13
C SER A 150 -10.79 -2.80 -3.62
N PHE A 151 -11.43 -1.72 -4.09
CA PHE A 151 -12.84 -1.46 -3.77
C PHE A 151 -13.75 -2.63 -4.18
N LEU A 152 -13.60 -3.14 -5.40
CA LEU A 152 -14.40 -4.24 -5.89
C LEU A 152 -14.13 -5.56 -5.15
N ARG A 153 -12.88 -5.89 -4.85
CA ARG A 153 -12.51 -7.06 -4.03
C ARG A 153 -13.24 -7.02 -2.69
N VAL A 154 -13.12 -5.90 -1.97
CA VAL A 154 -13.78 -5.71 -0.68
C VAL A 154 -15.30 -5.85 -0.81
N MET A 155 -15.92 -5.11 -1.73
CA MET A 155 -17.38 -5.09 -1.89
C MET A 155 -17.96 -6.43 -2.36
N SER A 156 -17.22 -7.17 -3.19
CA SER A 156 -17.66 -8.47 -3.71
C SER A 156 -17.74 -9.58 -2.66
N GLU A 157 -17.06 -9.38 -1.53
CA GLU A 157 -17.04 -10.33 -0.41
C GLU A 157 -18.01 -9.93 0.71
N LEU A 158 -18.65 -8.75 0.62
CA LEU A 158 -19.66 -8.34 1.59
C LEU A 158 -21.00 -9.00 1.28
N PRO A 159 -21.73 -9.51 2.30
CA PRO A 159 -23.08 -10.01 2.07
C PRO A 159 -24.02 -8.89 1.60
N GLU A 160 -24.89 -9.20 0.64
CA GLU A 160 -25.79 -8.22 0.01
C GLU A 160 -26.69 -7.48 1.03
N GLU A 161 -27.14 -8.19 2.08
CA GLU A 161 -27.91 -7.61 3.17
C GLU A 161 -27.16 -6.49 3.90
N HIS A 162 -25.84 -6.65 4.11
CA HIS A 162 -25.01 -5.61 4.72
C HIS A 162 -24.80 -4.43 3.77
N VAL A 163 -24.55 -4.71 2.49
CA VAL A 163 -24.42 -3.66 1.46
C VAL A 163 -25.68 -2.79 1.43
N ALA A 164 -26.86 -3.41 1.35
CA ALA A 164 -28.14 -2.71 1.29
C ALA A 164 -28.45 -1.97 2.60
N ARG A 165 -28.25 -2.61 3.76
CA ARG A 165 -28.54 -2.03 5.08
C ARG A 165 -27.74 -0.76 5.35
N HIS A 166 -26.48 -0.73 4.91
CA HIS A 166 -25.56 0.38 5.15
C HIS A 166 -25.46 1.34 3.95
N GLY A 167 -26.24 1.13 2.88
CA GLY A 167 -26.24 1.98 1.68
C GLY A 167 -24.90 2.00 0.95
N LEU A 168 -24.12 0.92 1.06
CA LEU A 168 -22.78 0.83 0.47
C LEU A 168 -22.83 0.69 -1.06
N ASP A 169 -23.99 0.34 -1.62
CA ASP A 169 -24.26 0.32 -3.06
C ASP A 169 -24.17 1.68 -3.75
N LYS A 170 -24.19 2.77 -2.95
CA LYS A 170 -24.05 4.16 -3.41
C LYS A 170 -22.64 4.72 -3.27
N VAL A 171 -21.72 3.95 -2.70
CA VAL A 171 -20.34 4.40 -2.49
C VAL A 171 -19.56 4.27 -3.78
N ALA A 172 -18.91 5.35 -4.19
CA ALA A 172 -17.91 5.33 -5.26
C ALA A 172 -16.50 5.37 -4.65
N CYS A 173 -15.51 4.94 -5.43
CA CYS A 173 -14.09 5.06 -5.12
C CYS A 173 -13.38 5.78 -6.27
N ALA A 174 -12.41 6.62 -5.96
CA ALA A 174 -11.51 7.20 -6.95
C ALA A 174 -10.09 7.34 -6.41
N LEU A 175 -9.09 7.21 -7.29
CA LEU A 175 -7.76 7.65 -6.95
C LEU A 175 -7.65 9.18 -6.95
N VAL A 176 -6.80 9.71 -6.08
CA VAL A 176 -6.48 11.12 -5.95
C VAL A 176 -5.02 11.35 -6.32
N LYS A 177 -4.74 12.43 -7.05
CA LYS A 177 -3.42 12.85 -7.54
C LYS A 177 -2.51 13.41 -6.43
N ARG A 178 -2.45 12.74 -5.29
CA ARG A 178 -1.60 13.11 -4.17
C ARG A 178 -0.56 12.03 -3.92
N ALA A 179 0.70 12.43 -3.92
CA ALA A 179 1.81 11.59 -3.50
C ALA A 179 1.90 11.59 -1.96
N LYS A 180 0.91 11.01 -1.27
CA LYS A 180 0.91 10.83 0.19
C LYS A 180 0.23 9.50 0.52
N PHE A 181 0.54 8.91 1.66
CA PHE A 181 -0.18 7.72 2.12
C PHE A 181 -1.41 8.16 2.91
N ASN A 182 -2.53 8.29 2.20
CA ASN A 182 -3.79 8.62 2.82
C ASN A 182 -4.95 8.08 2.00
N ALA A 183 -6.04 7.77 2.68
CA ALA A 183 -7.36 7.65 2.10
C ALA A 183 -8.30 8.64 2.78
N THR A 184 -9.41 8.99 2.15
CA THR A 184 -10.33 10.00 2.69
C THR A 184 -11.74 9.73 2.21
N THR A 185 -12.68 9.75 3.14
CA THR A 185 -14.11 9.68 2.85
C THR A 185 -14.73 11.06 2.69
N PHE A 186 -15.36 11.31 1.54
CA PHE A 186 -16.14 12.49 1.23
C PHE A 186 -17.64 12.16 1.34
N ALA A 187 -18.35 12.87 2.22
CA ALA A 187 -19.79 12.74 2.35
C ALA A 187 -20.52 13.78 1.46
N LEU A 188 -20.92 13.34 0.27
CA LEU A 188 -21.70 14.12 -0.70
C LEU A 188 -23.21 13.90 -0.48
N GLU A 189 -24.05 14.65 -1.19
CA GLU A 189 -25.52 14.54 -1.10
C GLU A 189 -26.03 13.23 -1.74
N ASP A 190 -25.57 12.90 -2.95
CA ASP A 190 -26.06 11.76 -3.75
C ASP A 190 -25.24 10.47 -3.60
N GLY A 191 -24.36 10.38 -2.59
CA GLY A 191 -23.57 9.19 -2.35
C GLY A 191 -22.15 9.51 -1.87
N PRO A 192 -21.60 8.77 -0.90
CA PRO A 192 -20.21 8.97 -0.46
C PRO A 192 -19.20 8.66 -1.56
N LEU A 193 -18.04 9.31 -1.50
CA LEU A 193 -16.89 9.01 -2.35
C LEU A 193 -15.70 8.69 -1.44
N ILE A 194 -15.04 7.56 -1.67
CA ILE A 194 -13.75 7.23 -1.05
C ILE A 194 -12.65 7.68 -2.02
N GLY A 195 -11.80 8.59 -1.57
CA GLY A 195 -10.60 9.01 -2.28
C GLY A 195 -9.39 8.26 -1.73
N VAL A 196 -8.63 7.59 -2.58
CA VAL A 196 -7.37 6.93 -2.19
C VAL A 196 -6.22 7.55 -2.96
N ASN A 197 -5.11 7.89 -2.30
CA ASN A 197 -3.98 8.49 -2.99
C ASN A 197 -3.25 7.48 -3.90
N TYR A 198 -2.88 7.89 -5.11
CA TYR A 198 -2.25 6.97 -6.09
C TYR A 198 -0.92 6.36 -5.62
N ALA A 199 -0.18 7.08 -4.76
CA ALA A 199 1.12 6.64 -4.27
C ALA A 199 1.01 5.65 -3.09
N LEU A 200 -0.19 5.41 -2.56
CA LEU A 200 -0.39 4.58 -1.39
C LEU A 200 0.06 3.13 -1.63
N GLU A 201 -0.36 2.50 -2.73
CA GLU A 201 0.07 1.14 -3.08
C GLU A 201 1.58 1.04 -3.31
N PRO A 202 2.22 1.91 -4.13
CA PRO A 202 3.65 1.81 -4.37
C PRO A 202 4.49 1.98 -3.09
N ILE A 203 4.06 2.85 -2.18
CA ILE A 203 4.74 3.05 -0.88
C ILE A 203 4.61 1.80 -0.01
N LEU A 204 3.41 1.21 0.10
CA LEU A 204 3.19 -0.04 0.82
C LEU A 204 4.05 -1.17 0.27
N LYS A 205 4.03 -1.33 -1.05
CA LYS A 205 4.81 -2.37 -1.72
C LYS A 205 6.29 -2.18 -1.47
N GLN A 206 6.80 -0.95 -1.49
CA GLN A 206 8.20 -0.68 -1.19
C GLN A 206 8.55 -1.00 0.29
N LEU A 207 7.68 -0.67 1.24
CA LEU A 207 7.86 -1.05 2.66
C LEU A 207 7.92 -2.57 2.81
N ASN A 208 6.99 -3.29 2.18
CA ASN A 208 6.96 -4.76 2.17
C ASN A 208 8.22 -5.35 1.51
N LYS A 209 8.66 -4.79 0.37
CA LYS A 209 9.92 -5.18 -0.32
C LYS A 209 11.12 -5.03 0.63
N ILE A 210 11.27 -3.87 1.26
CA ILE A 210 12.37 -3.58 2.20
C ILE A 210 12.35 -4.56 3.37
N LEU A 211 11.20 -4.73 4.02
CA LEU A 211 11.07 -5.65 5.15
C LEU A 211 11.47 -7.07 4.76
N LEU A 212 10.89 -7.59 3.67
CA LEU A 212 11.08 -8.97 3.25
C LEU A 212 12.48 -9.24 2.70
N HIS A 213 13.15 -8.25 2.11
CA HIS A 213 14.57 -8.33 1.82
C HIS A 213 15.36 -8.60 3.11
N TYR A 214 15.22 -7.74 4.12
CA TYR A 214 15.99 -7.92 5.36
C TYR A 214 15.57 -9.18 6.14
N PHE A 215 14.34 -9.65 5.98
CA PHE A 215 13.84 -10.88 6.57
C PHE A 215 14.52 -12.10 5.95
N SER A 216 14.51 -12.18 4.61
CA SER A 216 15.10 -13.28 3.86
C SER A 216 16.63 -13.27 3.90
N THR A 217 17.27 -12.11 4.03
CA THR A 217 18.73 -11.97 4.04
C THR A 217 19.34 -11.84 5.44
N LYS A 218 18.60 -12.17 6.51
CA LYS A 218 19.04 -11.96 7.90
C LYS A 218 20.42 -12.58 8.22
N GLU A 219 20.72 -13.72 7.59
CA GLU A 219 21.97 -14.47 7.77
C GLU A 219 23.13 -13.92 6.93
N MET A 220 22.85 -13.15 5.88
CA MET A 220 23.83 -12.65 4.90
C MET A 220 24.16 -11.16 5.09
N ALA A 221 23.32 -10.43 5.82
CA ALA A 221 23.39 -8.97 5.84
C ALA A 221 24.61 -8.39 6.59
N GLY A 222 25.30 -9.17 7.43
CA GLY A 222 26.52 -8.75 8.11
C GLY A 222 26.34 -7.51 9.03
N PRO A 223 27.45 -6.87 9.46
CA PRO A 223 27.43 -5.84 10.50
C PRO A 223 26.79 -4.51 10.05
N LYS A 224 26.80 -4.19 8.75
CA LYS A 224 26.20 -2.96 8.20
C LYS A 224 24.69 -3.07 7.95
N ARG A 225 24.04 -4.14 8.38
CA ARG A 225 22.61 -4.40 8.14
C ARG A 225 21.71 -3.24 8.58
N LEU A 226 21.87 -2.75 9.80
CA LEU A 226 21.00 -1.68 10.35
C LEU A 226 21.23 -0.34 9.63
N SER A 227 22.48 -0.03 9.30
CA SER A 227 22.86 1.15 8.51
C SER A 227 22.20 1.14 7.13
N ARG A 228 22.30 0.03 6.39
CA ARG A 228 21.64 -0.08 5.08
C ARG A 228 20.12 -0.06 5.20
N ALA A 229 19.56 -0.65 6.26
CA ALA A 229 18.11 -0.63 6.49
C ALA A 229 17.59 0.77 6.75
N TRP A 230 18.31 1.53 7.59
CA TRP A 230 18.04 2.95 7.82
C TRP A 230 18.06 3.75 6.51
N GLU A 231 19.13 3.60 5.71
CA GLU A 231 19.26 4.27 4.42
C GLU A 231 18.14 3.89 3.42
N SER A 232 17.67 2.65 3.44
CA SER A 232 16.56 2.20 2.58
C SER A 232 15.20 2.78 3.01
N ILE A 233 14.94 2.94 4.31
CA ILE A 233 13.63 3.36 4.82
C ILE A 233 13.53 4.89 4.99
N LEU A 234 14.65 5.56 5.26
CA LEU A 234 14.69 7.01 5.51
C LEU A 234 14.01 7.86 4.41
N PRO A 235 14.13 7.56 3.10
CA PRO A 235 13.39 8.28 2.07
C PRO A 235 11.87 8.26 2.25
N ILE A 236 11.33 7.14 2.75
CA ILE A 236 9.91 7.01 3.07
C ILE A 236 9.58 7.92 4.25
N VAL A 237 10.36 7.87 5.33
CA VAL A 237 10.16 8.75 6.49
C VAL A 237 10.16 10.23 6.07
N LEU A 238 11.15 10.65 5.28
CA LEU A 238 11.26 12.03 4.80
C LEU A 238 10.15 12.43 3.81
N HIS A 239 9.58 11.48 3.06
CA HIS A 239 8.40 11.74 2.21
C HIS A 239 7.19 12.19 3.03
N PHE A 240 7.00 11.59 4.21
CA PHE A 240 5.95 11.97 5.14
C PHE A 240 6.24 13.28 5.87
N TRP A 241 7.50 13.51 6.22
CA TRP A 241 7.90 14.60 7.12
C TRP A 241 8.47 15.85 6.42
N SER A 242 8.91 15.79 5.17
CA SER A 242 9.63 16.90 4.49
C SER A 242 9.31 17.10 2.99
N ASP A 243 8.13 16.69 2.51
CA ASP A 243 7.70 16.85 1.11
C ASP A 243 8.71 16.34 0.05
N VAL A 244 9.45 15.30 0.41
CA VAL A 244 10.30 14.57 -0.54
C VAL A 244 9.42 13.91 -1.60
N GLU A 245 9.86 13.96 -2.86
CA GLU A 245 9.14 13.35 -3.99
C GLU A 245 9.05 11.83 -3.83
N ALA A 246 7.92 11.21 -4.20
CA ALA A 246 7.77 9.77 -4.05
C ALA A 246 8.73 8.98 -4.97
N THR A 247 9.25 9.58 -6.04
CA THR A 247 10.31 8.98 -6.87
C THR A 247 11.59 8.68 -6.09
N ARG A 248 11.85 9.41 -4.98
CA ARG A 248 13.02 9.19 -4.12
C ARG A 248 12.88 7.95 -3.24
N ILE A 249 11.66 7.50 -2.99
CA ILE A 249 11.34 6.32 -2.15
C ILE A 249 11.88 5.03 -2.77
N THR A 250 11.91 4.94 -4.11
CA THR A 250 12.29 3.73 -4.84
C THR A 250 13.75 3.73 -5.28
N ARG A 251 14.57 4.70 -4.83
CA ARG A 251 16.00 4.78 -5.18
C ARG A 251 16.82 3.62 -4.63
N SER A 252 16.45 3.08 -3.47
CA SER A 252 17.15 1.93 -2.90
C SER A 252 16.74 0.65 -3.62
N THR A 253 17.68 0.04 -4.33
CA THR A 253 17.47 -1.23 -5.04
C THR A 253 17.42 -2.36 -4.01
N THR A 254 16.22 -2.64 -3.53
CA THR A 254 15.98 -3.75 -2.62
C THR A 254 15.80 -5.03 -3.44
N THR A 255 16.66 -6.02 -3.21
CA THR A 255 16.66 -7.28 -3.98
C THR A 255 15.86 -8.35 -3.25
N LEU A 256 14.87 -8.94 -3.90
CA LEU A 256 14.18 -10.10 -3.36
C LEU A 256 14.81 -11.36 -3.92
N TYR A 257 15.13 -12.28 -3.02
CA TYR A 257 15.57 -13.62 -3.37
C TYR A 257 14.36 -14.52 -3.15
N ASP A 258 14.06 -15.42 -4.09
CA ASP A 258 12.92 -16.35 -4.06
C ASP A 258 11.52 -15.80 -4.46
N ASP A 259 10.80 -16.64 -5.21
CA ASP A 259 9.48 -16.32 -5.79
C ASP A 259 8.40 -16.25 -4.71
N HIS A 260 8.54 -17.00 -3.62
CA HIS A 260 7.58 -17.01 -2.53
C HIS A 260 7.60 -15.70 -1.75
N THR A 261 8.78 -15.19 -1.41
CA THR A 261 9.02 -13.88 -0.81
C THR A 261 8.48 -12.78 -1.72
N THR A 262 8.73 -12.89 -3.02
CA THR A 262 8.22 -11.94 -4.01
C THR A 262 6.69 -11.95 -4.08
N ALA A 263 6.05 -13.12 -4.08
CA ALA A 263 4.59 -13.24 -4.02
C ALA A 263 4.02 -12.73 -2.67
N LEU A 264 4.74 -12.92 -1.56
CA LEU A 264 4.34 -12.45 -0.25
C LEU A 264 4.30 -10.92 -0.16
N VAL A 265 5.24 -10.21 -0.82
CA VAL A 265 5.18 -8.73 -0.95
C VAL A 265 3.84 -8.29 -1.50
N HIS A 266 3.40 -8.88 -2.63
CA HIS A 266 2.15 -8.50 -3.27
C HIS A 266 0.94 -8.84 -2.39
N ARG A 267 0.92 -10.03 -1.79
CA ARG A 267 -0.16 -10.43 -0.87
C ARG A 267 -0.30 -9.45 0.30
N LEU A 268 0.80 -9.13 0.97
CA LEU A 268 0.79 -8.18 2.09
C LEU A 268 0.27 -6.81 1.65
N THR A 269 0.71 -6.32 0.48
CA THR A 269 0.21 -5.05 -0.06
C THR A 269 -1.30 -5.09 -0.30
N VAL A 270 -1.82 -6.15 -0.93
CA VAL A 270 -3.26 -6.32 -1.18
C VAL A 270 -4.05 -6.37 0.12
N ASP A 271 -3.61 -7.15 1.11
CA ASP A 271 -4.27 -7.25 2.42
C ASP A 271 -4.36 -5.87 3.12
N GLN A 272 -3.29 -5.08 3.02
CA GLN A 272 -3.21 -3.73 3.60
C GLN A 272 -4.11 -2.73 2.87
N LEU A 273 -4.15 -2.77 1.53
CA LEU A 273 -5.06 -1.94 0.73
C LEU A 273 -6.52 -2.25 1.04
N ASP A 274 -6.87 -3.53 1.10
CA ASP A 274 -8.23 -3.96 1.33
C ASP A 274 -8.66 -3.59 2.76
N PHE A 275 -7.76 -3.64 3.74
CA PHE A 275 -8.02 -3.10 5.09
C PHE A 275 -8.27 -1.60 5.09
N ILE A 276 -7.45 -0.81 4.39
CA ILE A 276 -7.64 0.64 4.27
C ILE A 276 -9.00 0.94 3.61
N MET A 277 -9.39 0.18 2.58
CA MET A 277 -10.69 0.33 1.95
C MET A 277 -11.85 -0.02 2.91
N MET A 278 -11.73 -1.11 3.67
CA MET A 278 -12.70 -1.47 4.71
C MET A 278 -12.79 -0.41 5.81
N HIS A 279 -11.67 0.23 6.18
CA HIS A 279 -11.62 1.33 7.13
C HIS A 279 -12.42 2.54 6.63
N GLU A 280 -12.22 2.95 5.37
CA GLU A 280 -12.99 4.05 4.77
C GLU A 280 -14.48 3.72 4.63
N LEU A 281 -14.85 2.46 4.32
CA LEU A 281 -16.24 2.01 4.39
C LEU A 281 -16.81 2.12 5.81
N GLY A 282 -15.98 1.98 6.85
CA GLY A 282 -16.36 2.24 8.24
C GLY A 282 -16.69 3.71 8.49
N HIS A 283 -15.87 4.63 7.97
CA HIS A 283 -16.18 6.07 8.01
C HIS A 283 -17.49 6.42 7.31
N VAL A 284 -17.78 5.78 6.17
CA VAL A 284 -19.07 5.90 5.49
C VAL A 284 -20.21 5.38 6.36
N THR A 285 -20.09 4.14 6.83
CA THR A 285 -21.15 3.43 7.54
C THR A 285 -21.55 4.14 8.84
N LEU A 286 -20.58 4.75 9.51
CA LEU A 286 -20.77 5.43 10.80
C LEU A 286 -20.99 6.95 10.66
N ASP A 287 -21.13 7.43 9.42
CA ASP A 287 -21.36 8.83 9.03
C ASP A 287 -20.37 9.83 9.68
N HIS A 288 -19.11 9.41 9.83
CA HIS A 288 -18.07 10.19 10.49
C HIS A 288 -17.87 11.58 9.87
N PRO A 289 -17.83 11.76 8.53
CA PRO A 289 -17.59 13.08 7.95
C PRO A 289 -18.69 14.10 8.25
N ARG A 290 -19.97 13.70 8.28
CA ARG A 290 -21.08 14.62 8.63
C ARG A 290 -21.08 14.92 10.13
N ARG A 291 -20.89 13.90 10.97
CA ARG A 291 -20.79 14.08 12.43
C ARG A 291 -19.61 14.99 12.81
N LEU A 292 -18.46 14.84 12.16
CA LEU A 292 -17.30 15.70 12.39
C LEU A 292 -17.55 17.15 11.97
N ARG A 293 -18.28 17.38 10.87
CA ARG A 293 -18.70 18.72 10.45
C ARG A 293 -19.61 19.37 11.48
N ALA A 294 -20.58 18.63 12.02
CA ALA A 294 -21.49 19.11 13.06
C ALA A 294 -20.74 19.49 14.36
N GLU A 295 -19.76 18.70 14.77
CA GLU A 295 -18.92 19.03 15.95
C GLU A 295 -18.06 20.28 15.73
N LYS A 296 -17.52 20.47 14.53
CA LYS A 296 -16.75 21.69 14.19
C LYS A 296 -17.61 22.95 14.25
N SER A 297 -18.86 22.89 13.78
CA SER A 297 -19.77 24.04 13.84
C SER A 297 -20.12 24.45 15.28
N ASN A 298 -19.94 23.56 16.26
CA ASN A 298 -20.16 23.83 17.68
C ASN A 298 -18.96 24.48 18.39
N GLY A 299 -17.84 24.73 17.68
CA GLY A 299 -16.65 25.38 18.25
C GLY A 299 -15.76 24.49 19.12
N THR A 300 -16.03 23.18 19.18
CA THR A 300 -15.27 22.23 20.01
C THR A 300 -13.93 21.87 19.37
N ASN A 301 -12.88 21.66 20.19
CA ASN A 301 -11.67 20.99 19.71
C ASN A 301 -12.01 19.54 19.32
N THR A 302 -12.06 19.28 18.01
CA THR A 302 -12.54 18.00 17.47
C THR A 302 -11.51 16.87 17.47
N ASN A 303 -10.29 17.07 17.99
CA ASN A 303 -9.23 16.05 17.93
C ASN A 303 -9.63 14.75 18.63
N THR A 304 -10.19 14.81 19.84
CA THR A 304 -10.63 13.61 20.56
C THR A 304 -11.73 12.87 19.81
N VAL A 305 -12.69 13.60 19.23
CA VAL A 305 -13.76 13.00 18.42
C VAL A 305 -13.19 12.33 17.17
N ARG A 306 -12.24 12.98 16.49
CA ARG A 306 -11.55 12.37 15.34
C ARG A 306 -10.86 11.07 15.74
N HIS A 307 -10.13 11.07 16.86
CA HIS A 307 -9.45 9.86 17.32
C HIS A 307 -10.44 8.70 17.55
N GLU A 308 -11.56 8.97 18.21
CA GLU A 308 -12.61 7.94 18.39
C GLU A 308 -13.24 7.48 17.06
N PHE A 309 -13.34 8.36 16.06
CA PHE A 309 -13.79 7.99 14.72
C PHE A 309 -12.80 7.07 13.99
N GLU A 310 -11.51 7.30 14.13
CA GLU A 310 -10.46 6.43 13.59
C GLU A 310 -10.52 5.04 14.24
N TYR A 311 -10.62 4.97 15.57
CA TYR A 311 -10.74 3.71 16.30
C TYR A 311 -12.00 2.93 15.91
N ALA A 312 -13.13 3.62 15.75
CA ALA A 312 -14.38 2.98 15.35
C ALA A 312 -14.31 2.44 13.91
N ALA A 313 -13.63 3.14 13.00
CA ALA A 313 -13.42 2.67 11.63
C ALA A 313 -12.47 1.48 11.54
N ASP A 314 -11.38 1.47 12.34
CA ASP A 314 -10.50 0.30 12.49
C ASP A 314 -11.25 -0.92 13.02
N GLY A 315 -12.06 -0.72 14.06
CA GLY A 315 -12.90 -1.78 14.63
C GLY A 315 -13.94 -2.31 13.63
N PHE A 316 -14.53 -1.43 12.81
CA PHE A 316 -15.43 -1.81 11.74
C PHE A 316 -14.72 -2.68 10.69
N ALA A 317 -13.54 -2.25 10.22
CA ALA A 317 -12.76 -3.00 9.23
C ALA A 317 -12.40 -4.41 9.74
N LEU A 318 -11.94 -4.52 10.99
CA LEU A 318 -11.68 -5.81 11.62
C LEU A 318 -12.95 -6.67 11.76
N GLY A 319 -14.07 -6.04 12.11
CA GLY A 319 -15.38 -6.69 12.14
C GLY A 319 -15.77 -7.27 10.79
N LEU A 320 -15.54 -6.54 9.70
CA LEU A 320 -15.78 -7.04 8.33
C LEU A 320 -14.93 -8.25 7.99
N MET A 321 -13.62 -8.23 8.32
CA MET A 321 -12.74 -9.38 8.11
C MET A 321 -13.26 -10.63 8.84
N ARG A 322 -13.74 -10.49 10.09
CA ARG A 322 -14.34 -11.60 10.84
C ARG A 322 -15.64 -12.09 10.23
N SER A 323 -16.51 -11.16 9.83
CA SER A 323 -17.78 -11.51 9.18
C SER A 323 -17.55 -12.32 7.89
N LYS A 324 -16.53 -11.99 7.11
CA LYS A 324 -16.11 -12.76 5.93
C LYS A 324 -15.69 -14.20 6.31
N LEU A 325 -14.85 -14.36 7.34
CA LEU A 325 -14.45 -15.68 7.85
C LEU A 325 -15.67 -16.51 8.30
N VAL A 326 -16.58 -15.91 9.06
CA VAL A 326 -17.78 -16.59 9.56
C VAL A 326 -18.70 -17.00 8.41
N ALA A 327 -18.94 -16.11 7.44
CA ALA A 327 -19.76 -16.41 6.26
C ALA A 327 -19.16 -17.56 5.44
N ASN A 328 -17.85 -17.51 5.15
CA ASN A 328 -17.15 -18.57 4.41
C ASN A 328 -17.17 -19.91 5.15
N THR A 329 -17.00 -19.88 6.48
CA THR A 329 -17.08 -21.07 7.34
C THR A 329 -18.48 -21.67 7.27
N ARG A 330 -19.53 -20.85 7.40
CA ARG A 330 -20.92 -21.28 7.31
C ARG A 330 -21.24 -21.94 5.98
N ILE A 331 -20.86 -21.32 4.87
CA ILE A 331 -21.02 -21.88 3.50
C ILE A 331 -20.29 -23.22 3.37
N ALA A 332 -19.07 -23.32 3.92
CA ALA A 332 -18.31 -24.57 3.88
C ALA A 332 -18.98 -25.68 4.70
N THR A 333 -19.58 -25.36 5.85
CA THR A 333 -20.21 -26.33 6.75
C THR A 333 -21.62 -26.75 6.32
N GLU A 334 -22.40 -25.83 5.75
CA GLU A 334 -23.80 -26.07 5.35
C GLU A 334 -23.94 -26.76 3.98
N ALA A 335 -22.85 -26.94 3.22
CA ALA A 335 -22.87 -27.65 1.94
C ALA A 335 -23.14 -29.16 2.14
N PRO A 336 -24.36 -29.66 1.79
CA PRO A 336 -24.81 -30.99 2.18
C PRO A 336 -24.08 -32.13 1.45
N ASP A 337 -23.59 -31.86 0.23
CA ASP A 337 -23.04 -32.88 -0.66
C ASP A 337 -21.52 -33.07 -0.53
N ARG A 338 -20.86 -32.43 0.43
CA ARG A 338 -19.39 -32.50 0.58
C ARG A 338 -18.96 -33.54 1.61
N ALA A 339 -17.86 -34.24 1.32
CA ALA A 339 -17.21 -35.09 2.30
C ALA A 339 -16.75 -34.28 3.53
N ALA A 340 -16.73 -34.91 4.71
CA ALA A 340 -16.34 -34.23 5.95
C ALA A 340 -14.93 -33.63 5.89
N ASP A 341 -13.99 -34.35 5.28
CA ASP A 341 -12.59 -33.92 5.14
C ASP A 341 -12.44 -32.69 4.24
N GLU A 342 -13.26 -32.56 3.19
CA GLU A 342 -13.27 -31.37 2.34
C GLU A 342 -13.80 -30.14 3.07
N ARG A 343 -14.79 -30.32 3.98
CA ARG A 343 -15.30 -29.23 4.81
C ARG A 343 -14.23 -28.74 5.78
N VAL A 344 -13.57 -29.65 6.49
CA VAL A 344 -12.48 -29.32 7.43
C VAL A 344 -11.34 -28.60 6.71
N THR A 345 -10.98 -29.06 5.51
CA THR A 345 -9.92 -28.44 4.70
C THR A 345 -10.24 -26.98 4.34
N ARG A 346 -11.47 -26.70 3.88
CA ARG A 346 -11.90 -25.33 3.53
C ARG A 346 -11.96 -24.40 4.73
N VAL A 347 -12.51 -24.87 5.86
CA VAL A 347 -12.56 -24.08 7.09
C VAL A 347 -11.15 -23.75 7.57
N THR A 348 -10.25 -24.74 7.54
CA THR A 348 -8.84 -24.55 7.92
C THR A 348 -8.13 -23.56 6.98
N ALA A 349 -8.39 -23.64 5.68
CA ALA A 349 -7.85 -22.69 4.71
C ALA A 349 -8.35 -21.26 4.98
N GLY A 350 -9.67 -21.07 5.17
CA GLY A 350 -10.24 -19.76 5.48
C GLY A 350 -9.70 -19.16 6.78
N LEU A 351 -9.45 -19.98 7.81
CA LEU A 351 -8.82 -19.52 9.05
C LEU A 351 -7.38 -19.05 8.81
N ARG A 352 -6.60 -19.79 8.01
CA ARG A 352 -5.23 -19.41 7.64
C ARG A 352 -5.20 -18.12 6.83
N ASP A 353 -6.12 -17.95 5.89
CA ASP A 353 -6.23 -16.75 5.07
C ASP A 353 -6.58 -15.52 5.94
N TYR A 354 -7.54 -15.66 6.86
CA TYR A 354 -7.86 -14.63 7.84
C TYR A 354 -6.66 -14.26 8.72
N GLN A 355 -5.93 -15.25 9.25
CA GLN A 355 -4.75 -15.02 10.07
C GLN A 355 -3.62 -14.33 9.29
N SER A 356 -3.38 -14.76 8.03
CA SER A 356 -2.41 -14.12 7.14
C SER A 356 -2.78 -12.65 6.90
N SER A 357 -4.04 -12.38 6.55
CA SER A 357 -4.54 -11.03 6.30
C SER A 357 -4.39 -10.15 7.54
N LEU A 358 -4.74 -10.68 8.71
CA LEU A 358 -4.59 -9.98 9.98
C LEU A 358 -3.12 -9.63 10.28
N GLY A 359 -2.19 -10.55 9.97
CA GLY A 359 -0.76 -10.28 10.07
C GLY A 359 -0.31 -9.12 9.16
N GLY A 360 -0.84 -9.04 7.93
CA GLY A 360 -0.61 -7.92 7.03
C GLY A 360 -1.14 -6.57 7.57
N VAL A 361 -2.31 -6.60 8.20
CA VAL A 361 -2.92 -5.43 8.87
C VAL A 361 -2.07 -4.96 10.04
N TYR A 362 -1.64 -5.84 10.94
CA TYR A 362 -0.78 -5.44 12.05
C TYR A 362 0.54 -4.86 11.55
N LEU A 363 1.09 -5.42 10.48
CA LEU A 363 2.30 -4.90 9.86
C LEU A 363 2.13 -3.48 9.29
N LEU A 364 0.96 -3.14 8.74
CA LEU A 364 0.64 -1.78 8.32
C LEU A 364 0.79 -0.77 9.47
N PHE A 365 0.22 -1.07 10.64
CA PHE A 365 0.34 -0.19 11.80
C PHE A 365 1.78 -0.12 12.33
N VAL A 366 2.52 -1.23 12.29
CA VAL A 366 3.94 -1.27 12.66
C VAL A 366 4.77 -0.35 11.75
N TYR A 367 4.51 -0.32 10.44
CA TYR A 367 5.16 0.62 9.53
C TYR A 367 4.82 2.07 9.83
N MET A 368 3.52 2.38 10.01
CA MET A 368 3.07 3.73 10.31
C MET A 368 3.69 4.25 11.62
N ASP A 369 3.76 3.39 12.64
CA ASP A 369 4.36 3.73 13.93
C ASP A 369 5.87 3.98 13.82
N PHE A 370 6.61 3.13 13.09
CA PHE A 370 8.03 3.37 12.82
C PHE A 370 8.25 4.71 12.10
N ILE A 371 7.49 4.98 11.03
CA ILE A 371 7.60 6.22 10.24
C ILE A 371 7.32 7.45 11.11
N GLN A 372 6.31 7.37 11.98
CA GLN A 372 5.98 8.42 12.92
C GLN A 372 7.15 8.67 13.90
N ARG A 373 7.62 7.62 14.60
CA ARG A 373 8.70 7.73 15.59
C ARG A 373 10.03 8.20 14.97
N ALA A 374 10.41 7.64 13.83
CA ALA A 374 11.63 8.04 13.13
C ALA A 374 11.59 9.51 12.69
N GLY A 375 10.44 9.97 12.20
CA GLY A 375 10.28 11.38 11.83
C GLY A 375 10.25 12.33 13.03
N GLU A 376 9.69 11.93 14.16
CA GLU A 376 9.77 12.69 15.43
C GLU A 376 11.22 12.86 15.89
N VAL A 377 12.05 11.82 15.78
CA VAL A 377 13.50 11.89 16.07
C VAL A 377 14.19 12.88 15.13
N LEU A 378 13.94 12.78 13.82
CA LEU A 378 14.52 13.70 12.83
C LEU A 378 14.07 15.14 13.08
N GLN A 379 12.80 15.37 13.37
CA GLN A 379 12.27 16.71 13.62
C GLN A 379 12.87 17.32 14.89
N THR A 380 12.96 16.53 15.96
CA THR A 380 13.52 16.99 17.24
C THR A 380 14.99 17.39 17.11
N ARG A 381 15.78 16.61 16.37
CA ARG A 381 17.24 16.82 16.26
C ARG A 381 17.64 17.73 15.10
N LEU A 382 16.92 17.66 13.98
CA LEU A 382 17.29 18.32 12.73
C LEU A 382 16.28 19.37 12.24
N GLY A 383 15.19 19.63 12.96
CA GLY A 383 14.15 20.58 12.52
C GLY A 383 14.63 22.02 12.31
N SER A 384 15.76 22.42 12.91
CA SER A 384 16.43 23.70 12.65
C SER A 384 17.28 23.70 11.36
N HIS A 385 17.65 22.53 10.86
CA HIS A 385 18.53 22.35 9.69
C HIS A 385 17.77 21.90 8.44
N LEU A 386 16.65 21.20 8.61
CA LEU A 386 15.82 20.64 7.57
C LEU A 386 14.40 21.19 7.68
N ARG A 387 13.74 21.40 6.53
CA ARG A 387 12.32 21.78 6.51
C ARG A 387 11.45 20.55 6.75
N LEU A 388 11.26 20.24 8.02
CA LEU A 388 10.44 19.13 8.50
C LEU A 388 9.13 19.67 9.10
N ARG A 389 8.05 18.90 8.96
CA ARG A 389 6.74 19.21 9.51
C ARG A 389 6.77 19.07 11.03
N GLU A 390 6.01 19.90 11.75
CA GLU A 390 5.87 19.79 13.21
C GLU A 390 5.23 18.47 13.65
N ARG A 391 4.36 17.91 12.81
CA ARG A 391 3.70 16.62 13.00
C ARG A 391 3.41 15.98 11.65
N MET A 392 3.34 14.65 11.64
CA MET A 392 3.01 13.87 10.43
C MET A 392 1.58 14.15 9.95
N ASP A 393 0.60 14.01 10.84
CA ASP A 393 -0.83 14.20 10.55
C ASP A 393 -1.65 14.55 11.82
N THR A 394 -2.99 14.42 11.74
CA THR A 394 -3.92 14.65 12.87
C THR A 394 -4.53 13.37 13.45
N HIS A 395 -4.16 12.20 12.93
CA HIS A 395 -4.67 10.90 13.37
C HIS A 395 -4.11 10.56 14.77
N PRO A 396 -4.76 9.64 15.52
CA PRO A 396 -4.15 9.09 16.72
C PRO A 396 -2.88 8.30 16.36
N ARG A 397 -1.98 8.08 17.33
CA ARG A 397 -0.72 7.37 17.06
C ARG A 397 -1.03 5.97 16.53
N ALA A 398 -0.23 5.52 15.56
CA ALA A 398 -0.42 4.19 14.97
C ALA A 398 -0.30 3.06 16.01
N ALA A 399 0.62 3.19 16.99
CA ALA A 399 0.72 2.28 18.13
C ALA A 399 -0.57 2.22 18.97
N ASP A 400 -1.21 3.36 19.23
CA ASP A 400 -2.45 3.41 20.01
C ASP A 400 -3.62 2.74 19.26
N ARG A 401 -3.70 2.99 17.94
CA ARG A 401 -4.68 2.33 17.06
C ARG A 401 -4.49 0.82 17.05
N LEU A 402 -3.25 0.35 16.91
CA LEU A 402 -2.92 -1.07 16.92
C LEU A 402 -3.27 -1.73 18.26
N ALA A 403 -2.91 -1.10 19.39
CA ALA A 403 -3.25 -1.61 20.71
C ALA A 403 -4.77 -1.75 20.90
N ARG A 404 -5.56 -0.77 20.46
CA ARG A 404 -7.03 -0.87 20.49
C ARG A 404 -7.57 -1.96 19.55
N LEU A 405 -6.96 -2.12 18.37
CA LEU A 405 -7.34 -3.15 17.40
C LEU A 405 -7.10 -4.55 17.96
N GLU A 406 -5.95 -4.77 18.60
CA GLU A 406 -5.58 -6.00 19.29
C GLU A 406 -6.55 -6.29 20.45
N LEU A 407 -6.91 -5.29 21.27
CA LEU A 407 -7.92 -5.43 22.33
C LEU A 407 -9.32 -5.79 21.79
N THR A 408 -9.68 -5.29 20.61
CA THR A 408 -10.94 -5.61 19.93
C THR A 408 -10.93 -7.05 19.38
N ASN A 409 -9.75 -7.65 19.24
CA ASN A 409 -9.51 -9.06 18.96
C ASN A 409 -9.58 -9.91 20.23
N LEU A 410 -10.76 -9.92 20.85
CA LEU A 410 -11.09 -10.73 22.02
C LEU A 410 -11.08 -12.23 21.68
N GLY A 411 -9.89 -12.82 21.69
CA GLY A 411 -9.65 -14.24 21.94
C GLY A 411 -8.61 -14.39 23.04
N GLU A 412 -8.58 -15.52 23.75
CA GLU A 412 -7.55 -15.81 24.77
C GLU A 412 -6.11 -15.73 24.22
N TYR A 413 -5.95 -15.82 22.89
CA TYR A 413 -4.69 -15.72 22.19
C TYR A 413 -4.78 -14.73 21.04
N LEU A 414 -4.03 -13.63 21.13
CA LEU A 414 -3.81 -12.72 20.01
C LEU A 414 -2.93 -13.44 18.97
N TYR A 415 -3.43 -13.60 17.75
CA TYR A 415 -2.59 -14.09 16.65
C TYR A 415 -1.51 -13.05 16.36
N THR A 416 -0.25 -13.45 16.50
CA THR A 416 0.90 -12.68 16.00
C THR A 416 1.67 -13.54 15.00
N SER A 417 1.96 -13.01 13.83
CA SER A 417 2.70 -13.76 12.82
C SER A 417 4.21 -13.71 13.12
N PRO A 418 5.01 -14.74 12.74
CA PRO A 418 6.46 -14.68 12.88
C PRO A 418 7.09 -13.47 12.18
N LEU A 419 6.55 -13.08 11.03
CA LEU A 419 7.02 -11.92 10.28
C LEU A 419 6.74 -10.61 11.02
N GLU A 420 5.55 -10.47 11.59
CA GLU A 420 5.14 -9.28 12.34
C GLU A 420 5.97 -9.09 13.62
N ARG A 421 6.18 -10.15 14.40
CA ARG A 421 7.07 -10.09 15.58
C ARG A 421 8.48 -9.66 15.21
N TRP A 422 9.03 -10.30 14.17
CA TRP A 422 10.35 -9.94 13.66
C TRP A 422 10.40 -8.50 13.13
N ALA A 423 9.34 -8.03 12.46
CA ALA A 423 9.28 -6.68 11.90
C ALA A 423 9.34 -5.62 13.00
N ARG A 424 8.64 -5.82 14.11
CA ARG A 424 8.69 -4.92 15.27
C ARG A 424 10.11 -4.82 15.82
N GLU A 425 10.71 -5.97 16.16
CA GLU A 425 12.08 -6.03 16.69
C GLU A 425 13.11 -5.41 15.74
N PHE A 426 12.98 -5.70 14.43
CA PHE A 426 13.87 -5.19 13.42
C PHE A 426 13.75 -3.67 13.25
N LEU A 427 12.53 -3.15 13.14
CA LEU A 427 12.30 -1.71 12.96
C LEU A 427 12.69 -0.91 14.20
N ASP A 428 12.46 -1.45 15.40
CA ASP A 428 12.97 -0.85 16.64
C ASP A 428 14.51 -0.80 16.63
N SER A 429 15.18 -1.89 16.22
CA SER A 429 16.65 -1.91 16.08
C SER A 429 17.16 -0.90 15.03
N VAL A 430 16.42 -0.69 13.95
CA VAL A 430 16.76 0.31 12.92
C VAL A 430 16.59 1.74 13.47
N LEU A 431 15.53 1.98 14.24
CA LEU A 431 15.30 3.27 14.91
C LEU A 431 16.38 3.56 15.95
N ASP A 432 16.77 2.56 16.74
CA ASP A 432 17.85 2.66 17.72
C ASP A 432 19.18 3.01 17.04
N TYR A 433 19.48 2.36 15.91
CA TYR A 433 20.64 2.71 15.09
C TYR A 433 20.58 4.18 14.65
N GLY A 434 19.47 4.63 14.05
CA GLY A 434 19.31 6.02 13.60
C GLY A 434 19.45 7.04 14.75
N THR A 435 18.92 6.69 15.92
CA THR A 435 19.01 7.50 17.15
C THR A 435 20.44 7.56 17.70
N SER A 436 21.22 6.48 17.55
CA SER A 436 22.61 6.42 18.01
C SER A 436 23.59 7.26 17.16
N LEU A 437 23.19 7.69 15.95
CA LEU A 437 24.02 8.55 15.10
C LEU A 437 24.23 9.92 15.75
N THR A 438 25.38 10.54 15.49
CA THR A 438 25.62 11.96 15.82
C THR A 438 24.72 12.86 14.98
N ASP A 439 24.46 14.10 15.42
CA ASP A 439 23.64 15.05 14.65
C ASP A 439 24.19 15.26 13.23
N ASP A 440 25.52 15.36 13.09
CA ASP A 440 26.18 15.47 11.79
C ASP A 440 25.94 14.23 10.91
N ALA A 441 26.13 13.03 11.45
CA ALA A 441 25.94 11.79 10.69
C ALA A 441 24.46 11.59 10.28
N LEU A 442 23.53 11.92 11.19
CA LEU A 442 22.09 11.88 10.92
C LEU A 442 21.71 12.90 9.84
N LEU A 443 22.26 14.12 9.91
CA LEU A 443 22.04 15.16 8.91
C LEU A 443 22.61 14.76 7.55
N GLN A 444 23.80 14.15 7.49
CA GLN A 444 24.36 13.65 6.22
C GLN A 444 23.49 12.56 5.60
N SER A 445 22.99 11.63 6.41
CA SER A 445 22.06 10.58 5.97
C SER A 445 20.79 11.19 5.36
N ALA A 446 20.20 12.21 6.01
CA ALA A 446 19.01 12.90 5.50
C ALA A 446 19.30 13.76 4.26
N LYS A 447 20.43 14.49 4.23
CA LYS A 447 20.81 15.32 3.08
C LYS A 447 21.02 14.49 1.82
N GLY A 448 21.60 13.29 1.93
CA GLY A 448 21.77 12.37 0.79
C GLY A 448 20.45 11.96 0.12
N VAL A 449 19.33 12.06 0.83
CA VAL A 449 17.98 11.84 0.28
C VAL A 449 17.41 13.11 -0.35
N LEU A 450 17.65 14.27 0.29
CA LEU A 450 17.10 15.57 -0.09
C LEU A 450 17.81 16.22 -1.29
N SER A 451 19.08 15.89 -1.54
CA SER A 451 19.81 16.24 -2.77
C SER A 451 19.45 15.27 -3.90
#